data_AF-A0A2G5SNX3-F1
#
_entry.id   AF-A0A2G5SNX3-F1
#
_cell.length_a   1.000
_cell.length_b   1.000
_cell.length_c   1.000
_cell.angle_alpha   90.00
_cell.angle_beta   90.00
_cell.angle_gamma   90.00
#
_symmetry.space_group_name_H-M   'P 1'
#
loop_
_entity.id
_entity.type
_entity.pdbx_description
1 polymer ?
#
loop_
_entity_poly.entity_id
_entity_poly.type
_entity_poly.pdbx_seq_one_letter_code
_entity_poly.pdbx_strand_id
1 'polypeptide(L)'
;MFGFLKRLIPKDAKKEEKRRLLNSVDLSDVCVINVETLRCAVCFNIYTGVPRTLTCGHSFCQQCIEGVIQEERDDVPNPNGRLSLHCPICRKKVQYHKIVLNYTLKNILDSINELSQEEEEVRRAYDNTLDASNEQLRQRCTDLERLNNDLNKRIGEMRHKEYYNYVAIAFFIIIYIIMNTLLGN
;
A
#
# COMPACT_ATOMS: atom_id res chain seq x y z
N MET A 1 40.86 11.44 -36.11
CA MET A 1 39.69 11.37 -37.00
C MET A 1 38.36 11.20 -36.23
N PHE A 2 38.12 11.89 -35.10
CA PHE A 2 36.80 11.93 -34.41
C PHE A 2 36.72 13.14 -33.46
N GLY A 3 36.71 14.37 -34.00
CA GLY A 3 36.73 15.59 -33.16
C GLY A 3 35.84 16.74 -33.64
N PHE A 4 35.25 16.67 -34.83
CA PHE A 4 34.65 17.85 -35.47
C PHE A 4 33.11 17.92 -35.45
N LEU A 5 32.41 16.86 -35.05
CA LEU A 5 30.93 16.84 -35.09
C LEU A 5 30.22 17.33 -33.83
N LYS A 6 30.94 17.67 -32.75
CA LYS A 6 30.32 18.22 -31.52
C LYS A 6 29.91 19.70 -31.60
N ARG A 7 30.18 20.39 -32.71
CA ARG A 7 30.00 21.86 -32.85
C ARG A 7 28.74 22.33 -33.59
N LEU A 8 27.86 21.45 -34.07
CA LEU A 8 26.68 21.82 -34.86
C LEU A 8 25.33 21.58 -34.17
N ILE A 9 25.28 21.63 -32.84
CA ILE A 9 23.99 21.76 -32.14
C ILE A 9 23.88 23.23 -31.70
N PRO A 10 22.95 24.02 -32.28
CA PRO A 10 22.71 25.40 -31.86
C PRO A 10 22.43 25.45 -30.35
N LYS A 11 23.01 26.42 -29.64
CA LYS A 11 22.78 26.61 -28.20
C LYS A 11 21.28 26.72 -27.87
N ASP A 12 20.49 27.23 -28.80
CA ASP A 12 19.04 27.41 -28.67
C ASP A 12 18.26 26.08 -28.78
N ALA A 13 18.74 25.11 -29.57
CA ALA A 13 18.13 23.79 -29.67
C ALA A 13 18.28 23.00 -28.37
N LYS A 14 19.45 23.05 -27.72
CA LYS A 14 19.68 22.44 -26.40
C LYS A 14 18.88 23.13 -25.28
N LYS A 15 18.66 24.45 -25.41
CA LYS A 15 17.87 25.23 -24.46
C LYS A 15 16.38 24.91 -24.60
N GLU A 16 15.90 24.73 -25.82
CA GLU A 16 14.51 24.34 -26.13
C GLU A 16 14.23 22.89 -25.67
N GLU A 17 15.14 21.95 -25.93
CA GLU A 17 15.06 20.57 -25.46
C GLU A 17 15.06 20.49 -23.93
N LYS A 18 15.96 21.22 -23.27
CA LYS A 18 15.96 21.37 -21.82
C LYS A 18 14.63 21.94 -21.30
N ARG A 19 14.06 22.96 -21.97
CA ARG A 19 12.76 23.55 -21.60
C ARG A 19 11.60 22.56 -21.78
N ARG A 20 11.61 21.72 -22.81
CA ARG A 20 10.63 20.66 -23.01
C ARG A 20 10.71 19.58 -21.94
N LEU A 21 11.93 19.15 -21.56
CA LEU A 21 12.16 18.18 -20.49
C LEU A 21 11.76 18.72 -19.11
N LEU A 22 12.03 20.00 -18.84
CA LEU A 22 11.57 20.66 -17.60
C LEU A 22 10.04 20.75 -17.55
N ASN A 23 9.39 21.17 -18.64
CA ASN A 23 7.92 21.22 -18.71
C ASN A 23 7.25 19.85 -18.54
N SER A 24 7.90 18.74 -18.96
CA SER A 24 7.34 17.40 -18.78
C SER A 24 7.43 16.88 -17.34
N VAL A 25 8.35 17.39 -16.53
CA VAL A 25 8.48 17.00 -15.12
C VAL A 25 7.49 17.79 -14.26
N ASP A 26 7.34 19.08 -14.53
CA ASP A 26 6.41 19.95 -13.78
C ASP A 26 4.92 19.64 -14.03
N LEU A 27 4.61 18.91 -15.10
CA LEU A 27 3.24 18.48 -15.46
C LEU A 27 2.98 16.99 -15.19
N SER A 28 3.96 16.27 -14.61
CA SER A 28 3.79 14.84 -14.34
C SER A 28 3.06 14.64 -13.01
N ASP A 29 1.87 14.03 -13.06
CA ASP A 29 1.12 13.65 -11.86
C ASP A 29 1.79 12.51 -11.08
N VAL A 30 2.79 11.83 -11.68
CA VAL A 30 3.48 10.68 -11.10
C VAL A 30 5.00 10.85 -11.20
N CYS A 31 5.69 10.63 -10.08
CA CYS A 31 7.15 10.58 -10.01
C CYS A 31 7.60 9.18 -9.57
N VAL A 32 8.46 8.53 -10.36
CA VAL A 32 9.02 7.22 -10.03
C VAL A 32 10.46 7.42 -9.55
N ILE A 33 10.72 7.03 -8.29
CA ILE A 33 12.04 7.14 -7.66
C ILE A 33 12.59 5.74 -7.40
N ASN A 34 13.82 5.47 -7.83
CA ASN A 34 14.50 4.23 -7.48
C ASN A 34 14.94 4.29 -6.00
N VAL A 35 14.41 3.38 -5.18
CA VAL A 35 14.69 3.28 -3.74
C VAL A 35 16.18 3.14 -3.44
N GLU A 36 16.98 2.55 -4.33
CA GLU A 36 18.43 2.45 -4.15
C GLU A 36 19.13 3.81 -4.06
N THR A 37 18.60 4.83 -4.75
CA THR A 37 19.13 6.20 -4.69
C THR A 37 18.86 6.90 -3.37
N LEU A 38 17.96 6.34 -2.56
CA LEU A 38 17.57 6.83 -1.24
C LEU A 38 18.30 6.10 -0.10
N ARG A 39 19.25 5.22 -0.43
CA ARG A 39 20.05 4.47 0.55
C ARG A 39 21.41 5.11 0.78
N CYS A 40 21.88 5.04 2.02
CA CYS A 40 23.24 5.39 2.39
C CYS A 40 24.20 4.31 1.91
N ALA A 41 25.28 4.68 1.20
CA ALA A 41 26.25 3.70 0.69
C ALA A 41 27.17 3.08 1.77
N VAL A 42 27.05 3.52 3.04
CA VAL A 42 27.81 2.97 4.17
C VAL A 42 26.99 1.96 4.96
N CYS A 43 25.78 2.34 5.42
CA CYS A 43 24.93 1.44 6.20
C CYS A 43 23.88 0.69 5.37
N PHE A 44 23.75 0.98 4.07
CA PHE A 44 22.79 0.39 3.14
C PHE A 44 21.30 0.58 3.49
N ASN A 45 21.01 1.32 4.54
CA ASN A 45 19.64 1.67 4.93
C ASN A 45 19.17 2.94 4.20
N ILE A 46 17.85 3.07 4.06
CA ILE A 46 17.21 4.33 3.65
C ILE A 46 17.58 5.39 4.69
N TYR A 47 17.82 6.63 4.26
CA TYR A 47 18.15 7.70 5.21
C TYR A 47 16.98 7.95 6.19
N THR A 48 17.27 7.90 7.49
CA THR A 48 16.28 8.06 8.58
C THR A 48 16.30 9.46 9.23
N GLY A 49 17.02 10.41 8.65
CA GLY A 49 17.18 11.78 9.13
C GLY A 49 17.73 12.69 8.03
N VAL A 50 18.22 13.88 8.37
CA VAL A 50 18.79 14.80 7.37
C VAL A 50 20.15 14.26 6.86
N PRO A 51 20.27 13.84 5.59
CA PRO A 51 21.53 13.32 5.08
C PRO A 51 22.58 14.41 5.00
N ARG A 52 23.85 14.04 5.14
CA ARG A 52 24.99 14.94 5.03
C ARG A 52 25.65 14.78 3.67
N THR A 53 25.70 15.85 2.89
CA THR A 53 26.30 15.88 1.56
C THR A 53 27.70 16.45 1.61
N LEU A 54 28.65 15.71 1.05
CA LEU A 54 30.04 16.14 0.90
C LEU A 54 30.17 17.09 -0.30
N THR A 55 31.28 17.82 -0.40
CA THR A 55 31.57 18.70 -1.53
C THR A 55 31.73 17.98 -2.87
N CYS A 56 31.84 16.65 -2.86
CA CYS A 56 31.81 15.83 -4.07
C CYS A 56 30.38 15.48 -4.55
N GLY A 57 29.35 15.83 -3.78
CA GLY A 57 27.94 15.61 -4.11
C GLY A 57 27.33 14.33 -3.51
N HIS A 58 28.14 13.41 -2.98
CA HIS A 58 27.62 12.20 -2.33
C HIS A 58 27.08 12.49 -0.93
N SER A 59 26.00 11.80 -0.56
CA SER A 59 25.30 11.94 0.72
C SER A 59 25.43 10.70 1.58
N PHE A 60 25.46 10.87 2.90
CA PHE A 60 25.56 9.80 3.89
C PHE A 60 24.78 10.15 5.16
N CYS A 61 24.44 9.14 5.97
CA CYS A 61 23.85 9.38 7.29
C CYS A 61 24.84 10.12 8.20
N GLN A 62 24.34 10.89 9.17
CA GLN A 62 25.19 11.55 10.16
C GLN A 62 26.15 10.58 10.86
N GLN A 63 25.59 9.49 11.40
CA GLN A 63 26.36 8.46 12.12
C GLN A 63 27.41 7.80 11.21
N CYS A 64 27.10 7.61 9.92
CA CYS A 64 28.05 7.03 8.97
C CYS A 64 29.23 7.97 8.69
N ILE A 65 29.00 9.28 8.56
CA ILE A 65 30.10 10.24 8.39
C ILE A 65 30.97 10.31 9.65
N GLU A 66 30.34 10.32 10.83
CA GLU A 66 31.06 10.34 12.11
C GLU A 66 31.94 9.10 12.26
N GLY A 67 31.42 7.90 11.92
CA GLY A 67 32.18 6.65 11.92
C GLY A 67 33.38 6.68 10.97
N VAL A 68 33.19 7.10 9.71
CA VAL A 68 34.29 7.19 8.72
C VAL A 68 35.38 8.16 9.18
N ILE A 69 35.00 9.30 9.79
CA ILE A 69 35.97 10.26 10.33
C ILE A 69 36.75 9.66 11.49
N GLN A 70 36.11 8.85 12.32
CA GLN A 70 36.75 8.21 13.47
C GLN A 70 37.77 7.17 12.99
N GLU A 71 37.40 6.30 12.05
CA GLU A 71 38.29 5.30 11.45
C GLU A 71 39.54 5.96 10.82
N GLU A 72 39.38 7.06 10.07
CA GLU A 72 40.53 7.74 9.44
C GLU A 72 41.45 8.48 10.43
N ARG A 73 40.98 8.81 11.64
CA ARG A 73 41.83 9.42 12.67
C ARG A 73 42.76 8.41 13.32
N ASP A 74 42.28 7.19 13.50
CA ASP A 74 43.04 6.13 14.17
C ASP A 74 44.22 5.65 13.30
N ASP A 75 44.10 5.77 11.97
CA ASP A 75 45.13 5.36 11.01
C ASP A 75 46.26 6.38 10.78
N VAL A 76 46.04 7.69 10.99
CA VAL A 76 47.07 8.74 10.72
C VAL A 76 47.01 9.88 11.74
N PRO A 77 48.06 10.10 12.56
CA PRO A 77 48.15 11.27 13.43
C PRO A 77 48.21 12.53 12.57
N ASN A 78 47.14 13.33 12.57
CA ASN A 78 47.11 14.58 11.81
C ASN A 78 47.71 15.73 12.63
N PRO A 79 48.90 16.24 12.29
CA PRO A 79 49.59 17.28 13.07
C PRO A 79 48.88 18.64 13.04
N ASN A 80 47.90 18.84 12.15
CA ASN A 80 47.24 20.14 11.94
C ASN A 80 45.82 20.22 12.54
N GLY A 81 45.33 19.19 13.23
CA GLY A 81 44.02 19.18 13.91
C GLY A 81 42.78 19.34 13.00
N ARG A 82 42.95 19.40 11.68
CA ARG A 82 41.85 19.60 10.72
C ARG A 82 41.20 18.28 10.35
N LEU A 83 39.95 18.12 10.74
CA LEU A 83 39.14 16.93 10.44
C LEU A 83 38.81 16.85 8.95
N SER A 84 39.26 15.77 8.32
CA SER A 84 38.98 15.45 6.93
C SER A 84 38.68 13.97 6.78
N LEU A 85 37.89 13.63 5.77
CA LEU A 85 37.61 12.24 5.38
C LEU A 85 37.75 12.08 3.86
N HIS A 86 37.91 10.85 3.41
CA HIS A 86 37.76 10.45 2.02
C HIS A 86 36.32 9.97 1.79
N CYS A 87 35.70 10.44 0.72
CA CYS A 87 34.36 9.98 0.37
C CYS A 87 34.35 8.45 0.13
N PRO A 88 33.50 7.66 0.82
CA PRO A 88 33.42 6.20 0.63
C PRO A 88 33.11 5.75 -0.81
N ILE A 89 32.48 6.61 -1.61
CA ILE A 89 32.10 6.29 -3.00
C ILE A 89 33.21 6.66 -3.98
N CYS A 90 33.72 7.89 -3.94
CA CYS A 90 34.63 8.42 -4.97
C CYS A 90 36.04 8.76 -4.47
N ARG A 91 36.34 8.49 -3.19
CA ARG A 91 37.64 8.72 -2.52
C ARG A 91 38.18 10.14 -2.54
N LYS A 92 37.38 11.13 -2.97
CA LYS A 92 37.77 12.55 -2.91
C LYS A 92 37.89 12.98 -1.44
N LYS A 93 39.01 13.64 -1.09
CA LYS A 93 39.24 14.21 0.25
C LYS A 93 38.35 15.42 0.50
N VAL A 94 37.66 15.43 1.63
CA VAL A 94 36.69 16.45 2.02
C VAL A 94 36.97 16.90 3.44
N GLN A 95 36.89 18.21 3.67
CA GLN A 95 37.05 18.80 5.00
C GLN A 95 35.71 18.77 5.73
N TYR A 96 35.71 18.39 7.02
CA TYR A 96 34.49 18.22 7.81
C TYR A 96 33.59 19.47 7.81
N HIS A 97 34.19 20.65 7.99
CA HIS A 97 33.46 21.93 8.01
C HIS A 97 32.80 22.31 6.67
N LYS A 98 33.08 21.59 5.57
CA LYS A 98 32.46 21.81 4.26
C LYS A 98 31.31 20.84 3.97
N ILE A 99 31.00 19.94 4.90
CA ILE A 99 29.88 19.01 4.77
C ILE A 99 28.60 19.78 5.10
N VAL A 100 27.60 19.67 4.23
CA VAL A 100 26.32 20.38 4.36
C VAL A 100 25.17 19.41 4.61
N LEU A 101 24.09 19.92 5.21
CA LEU A 101 22.86 19.16 5.41
C LEU A 101 21.99 19.21 4.15
N ASN A 102 21.42 18.07 3.76
CA ASN A 102 20.58 17.92 2.59
C ASN A 102 19.10 17.84 2.96
N TYR A 103 18.50 19.00 3.22
CA TYR A 103 17.08 19.10 3.56
C TYR A 103 16.17 18.72 2.38
N THR A 104 16.59 18.92 1.14
CA THR A 104 15.80 18.51 -0.03
C THR A 104 15.59 17.00 -0.05
N LEU A 105 16.65 16.21 0.16
CA LEU A 105 16.54 14.75 0.23
C LEU A 105 15.69 14.31 1.43
N LYS A 106 15.81 15.00 2.57
CA LYS A 106 14.94 14.74 3.73
C LYS A 106 13.46 14.99 3.40
N ASN A 107 13.14 16.13 2.81
CA ASN A 107 11.76 16.48 2.45
C ASN A 107 11.17 15.45 1.45
N ILE A 108 11.95 15.00 0.47
CA ILE A 108 11.51 13.94 -0.46
C ILE A 108 11.17 12.66 0.29
N LEU A 109 12.02 12.23 1.23
CA LEU A 109 11.79 11.04 2.04
C LEU A 109 10.55 11.18 2.92
N ASP A 110 10.35 12.36 3.51
CA ASP A 110 9.20 12.65 4.35
C ASP A 110 7.91 12.61 3.54
N SER A 111 7.87 13.24 2.36
CA SER A 111 6.70 13.18 1.47
C SER A 111 6.37 11.75 1.01
N ILE A 112 7.39 10.93 0.69
CA ILE A 112 7.15 9.52 0.35
C ILE A 112 6.54 8.76 1.53
N ASN A 113 7.05 9.00 2.74
CA ASN A 113 6.55 8.34 3.93
C ASN A 113 5.12 8.78 4.27
N GLU A 114 4.80 10.07 4.17
CA GLU A 114 3.44 10.61 4.36
C GLU A 114 2.45 9.96 3.38
N LEU A 115 2.77 9.94 2.08
CA LEU A 115 1.92 9.30 1.06
C LEU A 115 1.70 7.82 1.36
N SER A 116 2.74 7.09 1.78
CA SER A 116 2.61 5.67 2.13
C SER A 116 1.70 5.43 3.35
N GLN A 117 1.68 6.37 4.30
CA GLN A 117 0.81 6.29 5.47
C GLN A 117 -0.64 6.56 5.09
N GLU A 118 -0.89 7.58 4.28
CA GLU A 118 -2.21 7.90 3.74
C GLU A 118 -2.79 6.73 2.93
N GLU A 119 -2.00 6.13 2.03
CA GLU A 119 -2.41 4.96 1.25
C GLU A 119 -2.81 3.77 2.15
N GLU A 120 -2.01 3.49 3.19
CA GLU A 120 -2.28 2.41 4.13
C GLU A 120 -3.48 2.70 5.04
N GLU A 121 -3.73 3.97 5.39
CA GLU A 121 -4.94 4.37 6.12
C GLU A 121 -6.21 4.19 5.28
N VAL A 122 -6.18 4.62 4.00
CA VAL A 122 -7.28 4.43 3.06
C VAL A 122 -7.55 2.95 2.85
N ARG A 123 -6.50 2.14 2.66
CA ARG A 123 -6.61 0.70 2.50
C ARG A 123 -7.25 0.04 3.73
N ARG A 124 -6.80 0.39 4.94
CA ARG A 124 -7.39 -0.12 6.19
C ARG A 124 -8.86 0.29 6.33
N ALA A 125 -9.22 1.53 5.98
CA ALA A 125 -10.61 1.99 6.04
C ALA A 125 -11.51 1.20 5.07
N TYR A 126 -11.01 0.91 3.87
CA TYR A 126 -11.70 0.08 2.89
C TYR A 126 -11.89 -1.36 3.40
N ASP A 127 -10.83 -1.99 3.89
CA ASP A 127 -10.87 -3.37 4.39
C ASP A 127 -11.86 -3.50 5.57
N ASN A 128 -11.84 -2.55 6.52
CA ASN A 128 -12.79 -2.52 7.64
C ASN A 128 -14.25 -2.42 7.16
N THR A 129 -14.50 -1.60 6.14
CA THR A 129 -15.85 -1.43 5.57
C THR A 129 -16.31 -2.70 4.87
N LEU A 130 -15.40 -3.34 4.13
CA LEU A 130 -15.65 -4.58 3.42
C LEU A 130 -15.94 -5.72 4.41
N ASP A 131 -15.18 -5.84 5.48
CA ASP A 131 -15.38 -6.84 6.52
C ASP A 131 -16.72 -6.66 7.23
N ALA A 132 -17.07 -5.43 7.60
CA ALA A 132 -18.38 -5.13 8.19
C ALA A 132 -19.53 -5.50 7.26
N SER A 133 -19.42 -5.18 5.96
CA SER A 133 -20.42 -5.52 4.96
C SER A 133 -20.56 -7.04 4.77
N ASN A 134 -19.43 -7.75 4.69
CA ASN A 134 -19.41 -9.21 4.56
C ASN A 134 -20.02 -9.90 5.78
N GLU A 135 -19.75 -9.41 6.99
CA GLU A 135 -20.34 -9.96 8.21
C GLU A 135 -21.85 -9.76 8.24
N GLN A 136 -22.34 -8.58 7.86
CA GLN A 136 -23.78 -8.33 7.72
C GLN A 136 -24.43 -9.27 6.69
N LEU A 137 -23.76 -9.54 5.57
CA LEU A 137 -24.26 -10.46 4.56
C LEU A 137 -24.33 -11.89 5.09
N ARG A 138 -23.28 -12.37 5.78
CA ARG A 138 -23.27 -13.70 6.42
C ARG A 138 -24.39 -13.87 7.42
N GLN A 139 -24.62 -12.86 8.26
CA GLN A 139 -25.71 -12.86 9.23
C GLN A 139 -27.08 -12.95 8.52
N ARG A 140 -27.29 -12.15 7.47
CA ARG A 140 -28.52 -12.20 6.67
C ARG A 140 -28.74 -13.54 5.99
N CYS A 141 -27.71 -14.15 5.41
CA CYS A 141 -27.80 -15.49 4.83
C CYS A 141 -28.29 -16.50 5.87
N THR A 142 -27.68 -16.47 7.06
CA THR A 142 -28.05 -17.36 8.17
C THR A 142 -29.50 -17.15 8.62
N ASP A 143 -29.96 -15.90 8.73
CA ASP A 143 -31.32 -15.58 9.15
C ASP A 143 -32.35 -15.98 8.09
N LEU A 144 -32.04 -15.80 6.80
CA LEU A 144 -32.88 -16.26 5.69
C LEU A 144 -32.98 -17.79 5.65
N GLU A 145 -31.89 -18.51 5.88
CA GLU A 145 -31.90 -19.97 5.97
C GLU A 145 -32.78 -20.45 7.13
N ARG A 146 -32.68 -19.82 8.30
CA ARG A 146 -33.55 -20.12 9.45
C ARG A 146 -35.02 -19.88 9.13
N LEU A 147 -35.34 -18.75 8.51
CA LEU A 147 -36.73 -18.42 8.14
C LEU A 147 -37.28 -19.41 7.12
N ASN A 148 -36.48 -19.80 6.13
CA ASN A 148 -36.87 -20.79 5.13
C ASN A 148 -37.18 -22.14 5.77
N ASN A 149 -36.34 -22.59 6.70
CA ASN A 149 -36.58 -23.81 7.47
C ASN A 149 -37.87 -23.75 8.30
N ASP A 150 -38.15 -22.62 8.98
CA ASP A 150 -39.37 -22.45 9.75
C ASP A 150 -40.63 -22.43 8.86
N LEU A 151 -40.58 -21.72 7.74
CA LEU A 151 -41.66 -21.70 6.76
C LEU A 151 -41.93 -23.10 6.18
N ASN A 152 -40.89 -23.84 5.82
CA ASN A 152 -41.03 -25.21 5.33
C ASN A 152 -41.68 -26.13 6.37
N LYS A 153 -41.30 -25.98 7.64
CA LYS A 153 -41.93 -26.71 8.74
C LYS A 153 -43.42 -26.38 8.87
N ARG A 154 -43.78 -25.09 8.87
CA ARG A 154 -45.19 -24.64 8.93
C ARG A 154 -46.01 -25.14 7.75
N ILE A 155 -45.46 -25.10 6.53
CA ILE A 155 -46.10 -25.66 5.33
C ILE A 155 -46.32 -27.17 5.50
N GLY A 156 -45.35 -27.89 6.06
CA GLY A 156 -45.49 -29.31 6.40
C GLY A 156 -46.64 -29.56 7.39
N GLU A 157 -46.71 -28.80 8.47
CA GLU A 157 -47.76 -28.91 9.49
C GLU A 157 -49.15 -28.58 8.94
N MET A 158 -49.27 -27.55 8.10
CA MET A 158 -50.53 -27.19 7.44
C MET A 158 -51.00 -28.32 6.52
N ARG A 159 -50.11 -28.83 5.64
CA ARG A 159 -50.44 -29.96 4.75
C ARG A 159 -50.86 -31.20 5.52
N HIS A 160 -50.20 -31.50 6.65
CA HIS A 160 -50.57 -32.61 7.50
C HIS A 160 -51.99 -32.42 8.06
N LYS A 161 -52.30 -31.25 8.63
CA LYS A 161 -53.66 -30.96 9.14
C LYS A 161 -54.72 -31.06 8.04
N GLU A 162 -54.46 -30.51 6.86
CA GLU A 162 -55.34 -30.61 5.70
C GLU A 162 -55.59 -32.06 5.28
N TYR A 163 -54.54 -32.88 5.23
CA TYR A 163 -54.65 -34.30 4.91
C TYR A 163 -55.55 -35.05 5.91
N TYR A 164 -55.33 -34.87 7.22
CA TYR A 164 -56.16 -35.54 8.24
C TYR A 164 -57.61 -35.04 8.21
N ASN A 165 -57.84 -33.75 7.99
CA ASN A 165 -59.19 -33.21 7.83
C ASN A 165 -59.88 -33.82 6.60
N TYR A 166 -59.19 -33.91 5.47
CA TYR A 166 -59.72 -34.53 4.25
C TYR A 166 -60.08 -36.00 4.48
N VAL A 167 -59.18 -36.78 5.11
CA VAL A 167 -59.42 -38.19 5.44
C VAL A 167 -60.63 -38.35 6.38
N ALA A 168 -60.74 -37.51 7.41
CA ALA A 168 -61.88 -37.54 8.34
C ALA A 168 -63.20 -37.24 7.62
N ILE A 169 -63.25 -36.20 6.78
CA ILE A 169 -64.43 -35.85 5.98
C ILE A 169 -64.82 -37.02 5.06
N ALA A 170 -63.86 -37.59 4.32
CA ALA A 170 -64.10 -38.72 3.43
C ALA A 170 -64.65 -39.94 4.20
N PHE A 171 -64.09 -40.23 5.38
CA PHE A 171 -64.56 -41.31 6.25
C PHE A 171 -66.02 -41.09 6.70
N PHE A 172 -66.38 -39.88 7.16
CA PHE A 172 -67.76 -39.56 7.52
C PHE A 172 -68.72 -39.70 6.33
N ILE A 173 -68.32 -39.26 5.14
CA ILE A 173 -69.12 -39.41 3.91
C ILE A 173 -69.35 -40.89 3.59
N ILE A 174 -68.31 -41.72 3.65
CA ILE A 174 -68.42 -43.17 3.40
C ILE A 174 -69.37 -43.82 4.40
N ILE A 175 -69.25 -43.52 5.70
CA ILE A 175 -70.17 -44.03 6.72
C ILE A 175 -71.61 -43.61 6.41
N TYR A 176 -71.83 -42.34 6.08
CA TYR A 176 -73.17 -41.82 5.76
C TYR A 176 -73.80 -42.57 4.57
N ILE A 177 -73.03 -42.79 3.51
CA ILE A 177 -73.48 -43.56 2.34
C ILE A 177 -73.85 -44.99 2.75
N ILE A 178 -72.98 -45.69 3.50
CA ILE A 178 -73.23 -47.05 3.97
C ILE A 178 -74.51 -47.12 4.79
N MET A 179 -74.67 -46.22 5.77
CA MET A 179 -75.86 -46.17 6.63
C MET A 179 -77.14 -45.95 5.82
N ASN A 180 -77.13 -45.03 4.84
CA ASN A 180 -78.27 -44.83 3.94
C ASN A 180 -78.57 -46.07 3.09
N THR A 181 -77.55 -46.75 2.56
CA THR A 181 -77.77 -47.97 1.75
C THR A 181 -78.27 -49.17 2.58
N LEU A 182 -77.87 -49.28 3.85
CA LEU A 182 -78.28 -50.37 4.74
C LEU A 182 -79.67 -50.14 5.36
N LEU A 183 -80.03 -48.90 5.66
CA LEU A 183 -81.31 -48.55 6.30
C LEU A 183 -82.48 -48.36 5.33
N GLY A 184 -82.25 -48.54 4.02
CA GLY A 184 -83.32 -48.66 3.02
C GLY A 184 -84.29 -47.49 2.97
N ASN A 185 -83.86 -46.38 2.37
CA ASN A 185 -84.75 -45.46 1.65
C ASN A 185 -84.42 -45.55 0.16
#